data_AF-A0A0V1G7U8-F1
#
_entry.id   AF-A0A0V1G7U8-F1
#
_cell.length_a   1.000
_cell.length_b   1.000
_cell.length_c   1.000
_cell.angle_alpha   90.00
_cell.angle_beta   90.00
_cell.angle_gamma   90.00
#
_symmetry.space_group_name_H-M   'P 1'
#
loop_
_entity.id
_entity.type
_entity.pdbx_description
1 polymer ?
#
loop_
_entity_poly.entity_id
_entity_poly.type
_entity_poly.pdbx_seq_one_letter_code
_entity_poly.pdbx_strand_id
1 'polypeptide(L)'
;MEKKAILKKRSAEETKPVPAIYDEEASAASAQPSTSGHFPLFKRVKSTMYSHRAKRYPKLPQHRRDLQIPVPFRRTKAGDEFLLWQ
;
A
#
# COMPACT_ATOMS: atom_id res chain seq x y z
N MET A 1 -8.59 -42.54 3.91
CA MET A 1 -7.27 -42.70 3.25
C MET A 1 -7.04 -41.68 2.12
N GLU A 2 -8.09 -41.22 1.43
CA GLU A 2 -8.01 -40.31 0.28
C GLU A 2 -7.36 -38.94 0.55
N LYS A 3 -7.63 -38.32 1.71
CA LYS A 3 -7.08 -37.00 2.06
C LYS A 3 -5.55 -36.97 2.09
N LYS A 4 -4.92 -38.07 2.53
CA LYS A 4 -3.46 -38.22 2.56
C LYS A 4 -2.87 -38.34 1.15
N ALA A 5 -3.58 -39.00 0.23
CA ALA A 5 -3.15 -39.13 -1.16
C ALA A 5 -3.25 -37.81 -1.92
N ILE A 6 -4.29 -37.02 -1.65
CA ILE A 6 -4.47 -35.68 -2.24
C ILE A 6 -3.38 -34.72 -1.76
N LEU A 7 -3.10 -34.71 -0.46
CA LEU A 7 -2.02 -33.88 0.11
C LEU A 7 -0.65 -34.22 -0.47
N LYS A 8 -0.35 -35.52 -0.64
CA LYS A 8 0.92 -35.98 -1.20
C LYS A 8 1.10 -35.64 -2.69
N LYS A 9 0.00 -35.55 -3.45
CA LYS A 9 0.02 -35.06 -4.84
C LYS A 9 0.28 -33.55 -4.91
N ARG A 10 -0.39 -32.76 -4.06
CA ARG A 10 -0.17 -31.30 -3.98
C ARG A 10 1.25 -30.95 -3.58
N SER A 11 1.82 -31.64 -2.59
CA SER A 11 3.22 -31.43 -2.18
C SER A 11 4.24 -31.79 -3.26
N ALA A 12 3.90 -32.67 -4.21
CA ALA A 12 4.77 -33.02 -5.33
C ALA A 12 4.69 -32.00 -6.47
N GLU A 13 3.60 -31.23 -6.55
CA GLU A 13 3.35 -30.21 -7.57
C GLU A 13 3.87 -28.81 -7.12
N GLU A 14 3.91 -28.56 -5.82
CA GLU A 14 4.48 -27.37 -5.17
C GLU A 14 6.02 -27.39 -5.12
N THR A 15 6.68 -27.39 -6.28
CA THR A 15 8.12 -27.10 -6.39
C THR A 15 8.42 -25.61 -6.54
N LYS A 16 7.38 -24.79 -6.63
CA LYS A 16 7.47 -23.33 -6.74
C LYS A 16 7.84 -22.72 -5.39
N PRO A 17 8.60 -21.61 -5.37
CA PRO A 17 8.89 -20.90 -4.13
C PRO A 17 7.58 -20.39 -3.50
N VAL A 18 7.51 -20.38 -2.16
CA VAL A 18 6.31 -20.00 -1.39
C VAL A 18 5.64 -18.69 -1.86
N PRO A 19 6.39 -17.61 -2.22
CA PRO A 19 5.76 -16.40 -2.75
C PRO A 19 5.00 -16.63 -4.06
N ALA A 20 5.52 -17.46 -4.97
CA ALA A 20 4.89 -17.72 -6.26
C ALA A 20 3.60 -18.55 -6.11
N ILE A 21 3.56 -19.48 -5.14
CA ILE A 21 2.35 -20.24 -4.81
C ILE A 21 1.26 -19.29 -4.31
N TYR A 22 1.61 -18.38 -3.40
CA TYR A 22 0.66 -17.40 -2.87
C TYR A 22 0.08 -16.51 -3.98
N ASP A 23 0.92 -15.99 -4.86
CA ASP A 23 0.46 -15.10 -5.94
C ASP A 23 -0.47 -15.83 -6.93
N GLU A 24 -0.18 -17.10 -7.24
CA GLU A 24 -1.01 -17.95 -8.10
C GLU A 24 -2.36 -18.27 -7.47
N GLU A 25 -2.37 -18.72 -6.20
CA GLU A 25 -3.60 -19.04 -5.47
C GLU A 25 -4.45 -17.79 -5.20
N ALA A 26 -3.83 -16.68 -4.80
CA ALA A 26 -4.53 -15.42 -4.59
C ALA A 26 -5.13 -14.89 -5.91
N SER A 27 -4.41 -15.04 -7.02
CA SER A 27 -4.94 -14.68 -8.35
C SER A 27 -6.12 -15.55 -8.73
N ALA A 28 -6.02 -16.87 -8.58
CA ALA A 28 -7.10 -17.82 -8.86
C ALA A 28 -8.33 -17.58 -7.98
N ALA A 29 -8.14 -17.35 -6.67
CA ALA A 29 -9.22 -17.03 -5.74
C ALA A 29 -9.85 -15.66 -6.05
N SER A 30 -9.07 -14.68 -6.49
CA SER A 30 -9.59 -13.36 -6.86
C SER A 30 -10.45 -13.38 -8.14
N ALA A 31 -10.21 -14.33 -9.05
CA ALA A 31 -10.98 -14.49 -10.28
C ALA A 31 -12.34 -15.17 -10.05
N GLN A 32 -12.51 -15.91 -8.95
CA GLN A 32 -13.76 -16.57 -8.60
C GLN A 32 -14.74 -15.58 -7.96
N PRO A 33 -15.95 -15.35 -8.51
CA PRO A 33 -16.89 -14.35 -7.97
C PRO A 33 -17.20 -14.55 -6.48
N SER A 34 -17.42 -15.81 -6.06
CA SER A 34 -17.72 -16.17 -4.67
C SER A 34 -16.60 -15.87 -3.68
N THR A 35 -15.35 -15.78 -4.14
CA THR A 35 -14.15 -15.62 -3.30
C THR A 35 -13.43 -14.30 -3.53
N SER A 36 -13.72 -13.62 -4.64
CA SER A 36 -13.13 -12.36 -5.08
C SER A 36 -13.25 -11.24 -4.05
N GLY A 37 -14.33 -11.23 -3.26
CA GLY A 37 -14.55 -10.25 -2.19
C GLY A 37 -13.53 -10.36 -1.03
N HIS A 38 -12.95 -11.54 -0.82
CA HIS A 38 -11.97 -11.79 0.25
C HIS A 38 -10.54 -11.40 -0.14
N PHE A 39 -10.25 -11.33 -1.44
CA PHE A 39 -8.93 -11.00 -1.98
C PHE A 39 -8.98 -9.66 -2.70
N PRO A 40 -8.94 -8.53 -1.98
CA PRO A 40 -8.92 -7.23 -2.62
C PRO A 40 -7.64 -7.08 -3.44
N LEU A 41 -7.80 -6.76 -4.73
CA LEU A 41 -6.67 -6.51 -5.63
C LEU A 41 -5.71 -5.49 -5.00
N PHE A 42 -4.41 -5.81 -4.96
CA PHE A 42 -3.38 -4.93 -4.39
C PHE A 42 -3.45 -3.50 -4.94
N LYS A 43 -3.78 -3.34 -6.24
CA LYS A 43 -4.00 -2.03 -6.87
C LYS A 43 -5.14 -1.24 -6.21
N ARG A 44 -6.25 -1.90 -5.86
CA ARG A 44 -7.41 -1.30 -5.18
C ARG A 44 -7.02 -0.88 -3.76
N VAL A 45 -6.31 -1.73 -3.02
CA VAL A 45 -5.80 -1.41 -1.67
C VAL A 45 -4.86 -0.20 -1.71
N LYS A 46 -3.93 -0.15 -2.68
CA LYS A 46 -3.04 1.01 -2.83
C LYS A 46 -3.80 2.28 -3.20
N SER A 47 -4.77 2.18 -4.10
CA SER A 47 -5.61 3.32 -4.51
C SER A 47 -6.40 3.88 -3.33
N THR A 48 -7.06 3.03 -2.53
CA THR A 48 -7.82 3.49 -1.35
C THR A 48 -6.90 4.09 -0.30
N MET A 49 -5.76 3.44 -0.01
CA MET A 49 -4.77 3.94 0.94
C MET A 49 -4.24 5.31 0.53
N TYR A 50 -3.78 5.46 -0.72
CA TYR A 50 -3.22 6.72 -1.20
C TYR A 50 -4.29 7.81 -1.29
N SER A 51 -5.51 7.47 -1.71
CA SER A 51 -6.65 8.40 -1.73
C SER A 51 -6.99 8.90 -0.33
N HIS A 52 -7.02 8.01 0.67
CA HIS A 52 -7.26 8.41 2.05
C HIS A 52 -6.13 9.30 2.60
N ARG A 53 -4.88 9.02 2.24
CA ARG A 53 -3.74 9.89 2.58
C ARG A 53 -3.85 11.26 1.91
N ALA A 54 -4.24 11.32 0.64
CA ALA A 54 -4.41 12.59 -0.08
C ALA A 54 -5.53 13.46 0.51
N LYS A 55 -6.56 12.86 1.13
CA LYS A 55 -7.58 13.62 1.87
C LYS A 55 -7.03 14.22 3.17
N ARG A 56 -6.13 13.52 3.85
CA ARG A 56 -5.52 14.01 5.12
C ARG A 56 -4.41 15.03 4.87
N TYR A 57 -3.65 14.84 3.81
CA TYR A 57 -2.50 15.68 3.47
C TYR A 57 -2.76 16.32 2.11
N PRO A 58 -3.29 17.55 2.08
CA PRO A 58 -3.48 18.26 0.82
C PRO A 58 -2.12 18.44 0.14
N LYS A 59 -2.15 18.56 -1.19
CA LYS A 59 -0.93 18.85 -1.96
C LYS A 59 -0.35 20.17 -1.47
N LEU A 60 0.96 20.20 -1.27
CA LEU A 60 1.66 21.42 -0.96
C LEU A 60 1.48 22.41 -2.12
N PRO A 61 1.42 23.71 -1.84
CA PRO A 61 1.44 24.73 -2.87
C PRO A 61 2.62 24.54 -3.82
N GLN A 62 2.43 24.86 -5.09
CA GLN A 62 3.49 24.71 -6.10
C GLN A 62 4.70 25.60 -5.80
N HIS A 63 4.44 26.80 -5.28
CA HIS A 63 5.49 27.73 -4.91
C HIS A 63 5.73 27.70 -3.41
N ARG A 64 7.01 27.70 -3.01
CA ARG A 64 7.38 27.74 -1.59
C ARG A 64 6.72 28.92 -0.87
N ARG A 65 6.71 30.11 -1.49
CA ARG A 65 6.11 31.37 -0.97
C ARG A 65 4.66 31.25 -0.50
N ASP A 66 3.92 30.30 -1.04
CA ASP A 66 2.51 30.08 -0.70
C ASP A 66 2.34 29.11 0.49
N LEU A 67 3.44 28.52 0.97
CA LEU A 67 3.42 27.60 2.12
C LEU A 67 3.22 28.39 3.42
N GLN A 68 2.00 28.35 3.94
CA GLN A 68 1.67 29.00 5.21
C GLN A 68 2.24 28.21 6.39
N ILE A 69 3.34 28.70 6.96
CA ILE A 69 3.88 28.18 8.22
C ILE A 69 3.25 28.93 9.41
N PRO A 70 2.68 28.21 10.41
CA PRO A 70 2.16 28.85 11.61
C PRO A 70 3.26 29.64 12.33
N VAL A 71 2.90 30.80 12.88
CA VAL A 71 3.84 31.76 13.51
C VAL A 71 4.85 31.11 14.48
N PRO A 72 4.46 30.17 15.36
CA PRO A 72 5.41 29.52 16.27
C PRO A 72 6.54 28.73 15.58
N PHE A 73 6.33 28.32 14.33
CA PHE A 73 7.29 27.52 13.54
C PHE A 73 8.03 28.34 12.49
N ARG A 74 7.79 29.65 12.41
CA ARG A 74 8.45 30.52 11.42
C ARG A 74 9.90 30.79 11.77
N ARG A 75 10.29 30.71 13.04
CA ARG A 75 11.64 31.02 13.50
C ARG A 75 12.31 29.83 14.16
N THR A 76 13.59 29.65 13.88
CA THR A 76 14.45 28.70 14.58
C THR A 76 14.65 29.15 16.03
N LYS A 77 15.23 28.29 16.87
CA LYS A 77 15.59 28.65 18.25
C LYS A 77 16.64 29.77 18.31
N ALA A 78 17.39 30.00 17.23
CA ALA A 78 18.37 31.08 17.09
C ALA A 78 17.74 32.41 16.63
N GLY A 79 16.44 32.42 16.27
CA GLY A 79 15.73 33.62 15.81
C GLY A 79 15.67 33.78 14.30
N ASP A 80 16.40 32.95 13.54
CA ASP A 80 16.41 32.98 12.08
C ASP A 80 15.09 32.47 11.49
N GLU A 81 14.70 32.95 10.30
CA GLU A 81 13.55 32.39 9.59
C GLU A 81 13.82 30.93 9.18
N PHE A 82 12.88 30.05 9.51
CA PHE A 82 12.95 28.62 9.23
C PHE A 82 12.90 28.31 7.73
N LEU A 83 12.19 29.14 6.97
CA LEU A 83 12.25 29.12 5.51
C LEU A 83 13.08 30.30 5.03
N LEU A 84 14.28 30.00 4.53
CA LEU A 84 15.03 30.95 3.73
C LEU A 84 14.35 31.04 2.35
N TRP A 85 13.64 32.13 2.11
CA TRP A 85 13.14 32.45 0.77
C TRP A 85 14.36 32.77 -0.12
N GLN A 86 14.60 31.96 -1.15
CA GLN A 86 15.45 32.32 -2.30
C GLN A 86 14.56 32.58 -3.51
#